data_AF-A0A3Q0RAY6-F1
#
_entry.id   AF-A0A3Q0RAY6-F1
#
_cell.length_a   1.000
_cell.length_b   1.000
_cell.length_c   1.000
_cell.angle_alpha   90.00
_cell.angle_beta   90.00
_cell.angle_gamma   90.00
#
_symmetry.space_group_name_H-M   'P 1'
#
loop_
_entity.id
_entity.type
_entity.pdbx_description
1 polymer ?
#
loop_
_entity_poly.entity_id
_entity_poly.type
_entity_poly.pdbx_seq_one_letter_code
_entity_poly.pdbx_strand_id
1 'polypeptide(L)'
;RYNQTWTKQEENNMKFRAELRLKCNGFDEAIITQSNTPVGSKLVYDGEKKRTLEVKQDLFNMFIKKHPFSNKIWDTCSVVGNSGILSDSGCGKMIDSADFVVRCNLPPLDNGYEKDVGTKTNLVTANLSMLLKKFGVLMGRRHPFIDSLRQYGSSLLLLPAFAFGGNTAVCQRVVYAIEDFESPLEPAFFNPQYLQNLSQFWRSQGWVRGILFCLPYPMIHCTSKLRLSNGGG
;
A
#
# COMPACT_ATOMS: atom_id res chain seq x y z
N ARG A 1 -25.94 -17.24 -4.07
CA ARG A 1 -25.39 -17.18 -5.45
C ARG A 1 -25.87 -15.89 -6.11
N TYR A 2 -24.95 -15.01 -6.51
CA TYR A 2 -25.32 -13.88 -7.38
C TYR A 2 -25.67 -14.45 -8.75
N ASN A 3 -26.88 -14.17 -9.24
CA ASN A 3 -27.46 -14.82 -10.42
C ASN A 3 -26.97 -14.23 -11.75
N GLN A 4 -26.04 -13.28 -11.71
CA GLN A 4 -25.50 -12.58 -12.88
C GLN A 4 -23.99 -12.44 -12.78
N THR A 5 -23.31 -12.69 -13.90
CA THR A 5 -21.88 -12.43 -14.03
C THR A 5 -21.64 -10.92 -13.94
N TRP A 6 -20.73 -10.51 -13.05
CA TRP A 6 -20.37 -9.11 -12.93
C TRP A 6 -19.78 -8.58 -14.26
N THR A 7 -20.26 -7.42 -14.69
CA THR A 7 -19.73 -6.69 -15.85
C THR A 7 -19.24 -5.32 -15.42
N LYS A 8 -18.11 -4.89 -16.00
CA LYS A 8 -17.55 -3.57 -15.72
C LYS A 8 -18.42 -2.51 -16.39
N GLN A 9 -18.80 -1.52 -15.61
CA GLN A 9 -19.45 -0.30 -16.10
C GLN A 9 -18.35 0.73 -16.40
N GLU A 10 -17.91 0.80 -17.65
CA GLU A 10 -16.77 1.63 -18.08
C GLU A 10 -16.97 3.11 -17.75
N GLU A 11 -18.14 3.66 -18.05
CA GLU A 11 -18.44 5.07 -17.80
C GLU A 11 -18.40 5.42 -16.32
N ASN A 12 -19.00 4.59 -15.46
CA ASN A 12 -18.97 4.77 -14.01
C ASN A 12 -17.55 4.65 -13.47
N ASN A 13 -16.75 3.73 -14.01
CA ASN A 13 -15.35 3.59 -13.63
C ASN A 13 -14.53 4.82 -14.00
N MET A 14 -14.71 5.36 -15.22
CA MET A 14 -14.02 6.57 -15.67
C MET A 14 -14.40 7.79 -14.82
N LYS A 15 -15.70 7.99 -14.56
CA LYS A 15 -16.19 9.07 -13.70
C LYS A 15 -15.58 8.99 -12.31
N PHE A 16 -15.62 7.81 -11.69
CA PHE A 16 -15.05 7.59 -10.36
C PHE A 16 -13.53 7.82 -10.32
N ARG A 17 -12.79 7.37 -11.34
CA ARG A 17 -11.34 7.63 -11.47
C ARG A 17 -11.05 9.13 -11.61
N ALA A 18 -11.83 9.85 -12.40
CA ALA A 18 -11.68 11.29 -12.57
C ALA A 18 -11.93 12.06 -11.27
N GLU A 19 -12.98 11.70 -10.52
CA GLU A 19 -13.25 12.28 -9.21
C GLU A 19 -12.13 12.02 -8.20
N LEU A 20 -11.66 10.78 -8.09
CA LEU A 20 -10.54 10.42 -7.23
C LEU A 20 -9.27 11.20 -7.59
N ARG A 21 -8.96 11.31 -8.89
CA ARG A 21 -7.81 12.08 -9.37
C ARG A 21 -7.94 13.56 -9.00
N LEU A 22 -9.12 14.15 -9.23
CA LEU A 22 -9.38 15.56 -8.92
C LEU A 22 -9.29 15.85 -7.42
N LYS A 23 -9.81 14.96 -6.57
CA LYS A 23 -9.89 15.19 -5.12
C LYS A 23 -8.63 14.81 -4.35
N CYS A 24 -7.90 13.80 -4.82
CA CYS A 24 -6.78 13.23 -4.07
C CYS A 24 -5.44 13.40 -4.78
N ASN A 25 -5.41 13.59 -6.10
CA ASN A 25 -4.21 13.56 -6.94
C ASN A 25 -3.23 12.42 -6.62
N GLY A 26 -3.73 11.20 -6.47
CA GLY A 26 -2.89 10.11 -5.97
C GLY A 26 -1.77 9.65 -6.91
N PHE A 27 -1.68 10.14 -8.14
CA PHE A 27 -0.54 9.85 -9.01
C PHE A 27 0.70 10.58 -8.51
N ASP A 28 0.61 11.89 -8.28
CA ASP A 28 1.76 12.66 -7.81
C ASP A 28 1.90 12.65 -6.29
N GLU A 29 0.76 12.54 -5.58
CA GLU A 29 0.70 12.83 -4.15
C GLU A 29 0.62 11.60 -3.26
N ALA A 30 0.35 10.39 -3.74
CA ALA A 30 0.08 9.28 -2.82
C ALA A 30 1.32 8.73 -2.10
N ILE A 31 2.51 8.91 -2.69
CA ILE A 31 3.80 8.51 -2.11
C ILE A 31 4.65 9.76 -1.92
N ILE A 32 5.36 9.83 -0.80
CA ILE A 32 6.39 10.84 -0.59
C ILE A 32 7.59 10.53 -1.48
N THR A 33 7.96 11.53 -2.27
CA THR A 33 9.14 11.52 -3.13
C THR A 33 10.01 12.72 -2.79
N GLN A 34 11.28 12.67 -3.17
CA GLN A 34 12.17 13.83 -3.06
C GLN A 34 11.65 15.05 -3.86
N SER A 35 10.90 14.82 -4.94
CA SER A 35 10.31 15.89 -5.75
C SER A 35 9.11 16.57 -5.11
N ASN A 36 8.19 15.83 -4.47
CA ASN A 36 6.96 16.41 -3.91
C ASN A 36 7.13 16.84 -2.44
N THR A 37 8.16 16.36 -1.76
CA THR A 37 8.41 16.67 -0.34
C THR A 37 9.89 17.06 -0.13
N PRO A 38 10.31 18.26 -0.58
CA PRO A 38 11.67 18.74 -0.40
C PRO A 38 12.02 19.02 1.07
N VAL A 39 13.32 19.15 1.37
CA VAL A 39 13.82 19.59 2.69
C VAL A 39 13.16 20.90 3.10
N GLY A 40 12.80 21.02 4.38
CA GLY A 40 12.07 22.16 4.94
C GLY A 40 10.54 22.06 4.81
N SER A 41 10.02 21.06 4.07
CA SER A 41 8.58 20.79 4.02
C SER A 41 8.02 20.45 5.40
N LYS A 42 6.80 20.88 5.70
CA LYS A 42 6.09 20.56 6.95
C LYS A 42 5.01 19.50 6.69
N LEU A 43 5.25 18.29 7.18
CA LEU A 43 4.30 17.18 7.13
C LEU A 43 3.35 17.25 8.33
N VAL A 44 2.05 17.25 8.08
CA VAL A 44 1.01 17.13 9.11
C VAL A 44 0.57 15.67 9.17
N TYR A 45 0.60 15.06 10.35
CA TYR A 45 0.26 13.64 10.49
C TYR A 45 -1.24 13.41 10.25
N ASP A 46 -1.61 12.37 9.50
CA ASP A 46 -3.01 12.15 9.11
C ASP A 46 -3.90 11.65 10.28
N GLY A 47 -3.33 10.85 11.18
CA GLY A 47 -3.99 10.37 12.40
C GLY A 47 -3.86 11.31 13.60
N GLU A 48 -2.81 12.14 13.64
CA GLU A 48 -2.53 13.12 14.70
C GLU A 48 -2.43 14.54 14.13
N LYS A 49 -3.56 15.14 13.72
CA LYS A 49 -3.59 16.41 12.98
C LYS A 49 -2.88 17.61 13.63
N LYS A 50 -2.65 17.58 14.95
CA LYS A 50 -1.92 18.64 15.68
C LYS A 50 -0.41 18.46 15.62
N ARG A 51 0.06 17.28 15.22
CA ARG A 51 1.47 16.93 15.13
C ARG A 51 1.97 17.26 13.74
N THR A 52 3.10 17.95 13.72
CA THR A 52 3.84 18.27 12.50
C THR A 52 5.27 17.78 12.60
N LEU A 53 5.88 17.52 11.45
CA LEU A 53 7.30 17.22 11.32
C LEU A 53 7.86 18.04 10.17
N GLU A 54 8.97 18.73 10.43
CA GLU A 54 9.74 19.39 9.39
C GLU A 54 10.74 18.40 8.78
N VAL A 55 10.76 18.31 7.45
CA VAL A 55 11.61 17.37 6.72
C VAL A 55 13.06 17.85 6.76
N LYS A 56 13.88 17.13 7.52
CA LYS A 56 15.33 17.31 7.58
C LYS A 56 16.05 16.46 6.53
N GLN A 57 17.32 16.76 6.29
CA GLN A 57 18.14 16.08 5.28
C GLN A 57 18.16 14.55 5.46
N ASP A 58 18.33 14.07 6.69
CA ASP A 58 18.39 12.61 6.95
C ASP A 58 17.10 11.91 6.55
N LEU A 59 15.95 12.53 6.84
CA LEU A 59 14.65 11.98 6.45
C LEU A 59 14.43 12.08 4.94
N PHE A 60 14.80 13.20 4.33
CA PHE A 60 14.71 13.41 2.89
C PHE A 60 15.52 12.37 2.10
N ASN A 61 16.69 11.98 2.60
CA ASN A 61 17.54 10.98 1.96
C ASN A 61 16.88 9.59 1.89
N MET A 62 15.93 9.28 2.79
CA MET A 62 15.14 8.05 2.78
C MET A 62 13.96 8.08 1.79
N PHE A 63 13.65 9.23 1.20
CA PHE A 63 12.56 9.34 0.23
C PHE A 63 12.99 8.84 -1.14
N ILE A 64 12.07 8.17 -1.84
CA ILE A 64 12.33 7.72 -3.21
C ILE A 64 12.57 8.90 -4.14
N LYS A 65 13.55 8.77 -5.04
CA LYS A 65 14.02 9.87 -5.90
C LYS A 65 13.04 10.20 -7.03
N LYS A 66 12.40 9.18 -7.58
CA LYS A 66 11.46 9.29 -8.70
C LYS A 66 10.19 8.53 -8.37
N HIS A 67 9.10 8.89 -9.03
CA HIS A 67 7.85 8.15 -8.91
C HIS A 67 8.08 6.68 -9.33
N PRO A 68 7.74 5.69 -8.48
CA PRO A 68 8.18 4.30 -8.66
C PRO A 68 7.52 3.65 -9.89
N PHE A 69 6.43 4.24 -10.38
CA PHE A 69 5.62 3.70 -11.47
C PHE A 69 5.62 4.52 -12.76
N SER A 70 6.47 5.55 -12.89
CA SER A 70 6.80 6.25 -14.16
C SER A 70 5.68 6.33 -15.23
N ASN A 71 4.59 7.07 -14.97
CA ASN A 71 3.43 7.24 -15.89
C ASN A 71 2.81 5.94 -16.44
N LYS A 72 3.15 4.79 -15.86
CA LYS A 72 2.64 3.50 -16.30
C LYS A 72 1.20 3.35 -15.87
N ILE A 73 0.42 2.87 -16.83
CA ILE A 73 -0.97 2.48 -16.65
C ILE A 73 -1.01 0.98 -16.91
N TRP A 74 -1.63 0.23 -16.00
CA TRP A 74 -1.78 -1.22 -16.12
C TRP A 74 -3.20 -1.57 -16.51
N ASP A 75 -3.32 -2.55 -17.40
CA ASP A 75 -4.62 -3.05 -17.87
C ASP A 75 -5.33 -3.78 -16.74
N THR A 76 -4.66 -4.73 -16.10
CA THR A 76 -5.24 -5.55 -15.03
C THR A 76 -4.50 -5.41 -13.72
N CYS A 77 -5.28 -5.26 -12.63
CA CYS A 77 -4.73 -5.21 -11.29
C CYS A 77 -5.49 -6.14 -10.34
N SER A 78 -4.76 -6.68 -9.37
CA SER A 78 -5.33 -7.47 -8.27
C SER A 78 -5.04 -6.75 -6.96
N VAL A 79 -6.06 -6.50 -6.16
CA VAL A 79 -5.92 -5.93 -4.82
C VAL A 79 -6.36 -6.98 -3.82
N VAL A 80 -5.39 -7.56 -3.13
CA VAL A 80 -5.57 -8.77 -2.32
C VAL A 80 -5.55 -8.38 -0.86
N GLY A 81 -6.73 -8.44 -0.23
CA GLY A 81 -6.88 -8.30 1.22
C GLY A 81 -6.61 -9.62 1.95
N ASN A 82 -6.61 -9.58 3.28
CA ASN A 82 -6.23 -10.73 4.12
C ASN A 82 -7.47 -11.45 4.68
N SER A 83 -8.55 -11.52 3.91
CA SER A 83 -9.80 -12.15 4.34
C SER A 83 -9.70 -13.68 4.23
N GLY A 84 -10.24 -14.39 5.22
CA GLY A 84 -10.30 -15.86 5.23
C GLY A 84 -11.10 -16.46 4.06
N ILE A 85 -11.89 -15.64 3.35
CA ILE A 85 -12.62 -16.06 2.14
C ILE A 85 -11.70 -16.53 1.00
N LEU A 86 -10.41 -16.19 1.06
CA LEU A 86 -9.42 -16.65 0.10
C LEU A 86 -8.97 -18.09 0.35
N SER A 87 -9.14 -18.62 1.57
CA SER A 87 -8.72 -19.98 1.91
C SER A 87 -9.49 -21.00 1.07
N ASP A 88 -8.78 -21.98 0.51
CA ASP A 88 -9.29 -23.01 -0.39
C ASP A 88 -9.98 -22.49 -1.66
N SER A 89 -9.80 -21.21 -2.00
CA SER A 89 -10.44 -20.59 -3.16
C SER A 89 -9.79 -20.96 -4.49
N GLY A 90 -8.53 -21.39 -4.49
CA GLY A 90 -7.74 -21.63 -5.71
C GLY A 90 -7.51 -20.37 -6.56
N CYS A 91 -7.71 -19.16 -6.00
CA CYS A 91 -7.60 -17.90 -6.73
C CYS A 91 -6.16 -17.51 -7.13
N GLY A 92 -5.13 -18.21 -6.64
CA GLY A 92 -3.75 -17.76 -6.74
C GLY A 92 -3.28 -17.52 -8.17
N LYS A 93 -3.58 -18.43 -9.10
CA LYS A 93 -3.24 -18.25 -10.53
C LYS A 93 -3.97 -17.06 -11.16
N MET A 94 -5.23 -16.83 -10.76
CA MET A 94 -6.01 -15.69 -11.26
C MET A 94 -5.44 -14.37 -10.74
N ILE A 95 -5.05 -14.33 -9.47
CA ILE A 95 -4.39 -13.16 -8.86
C ILE A 95 -3.08 -12.86 -9.58
N ASP A 96 -2.24 -13.88 -9.76
CA ASP A 96 -0.91 -13.76 -10.39
C ASP A 96 -0.97 -13.45 -11.89
N SER A 97 -2.11 -13.65 -12.56
CA SER A 97 -2.29 -13.25 -13.96
C SER A 97 -2.40 -11.73 -14.16
N ALA A 98 -2.62 -10.95 -13.10
CA ALA A 98 -2.69 -9.50 -13.22
C ALA A 98 -1.33 -8.86 -13.52
N ASP A 99 -1.35 -7.72 -14.20
CA ASP A 99 -0.13 -6.96 -14.52
C ASP A 99 0.47 -6.28 -13.28
N PHE A 100 -0.37 -5.97 -12.30
CA PHE A 100 0.03 -5.35 -11.04
C PHE A 100 -0.74 -5.91 -9.84
N VAL A 101 -0.02 -6.43 -8.85
CA VAL A 101 -0.61 -7.01 -7.63
C VAL A 101 -0.27 -6.18 -6.40
N VAL A 102 -1.32 -5.72 -5.72
CA VAL A 102 -1.26 -4.99 -4.46
C VAL A 102 -1.67 -5.89 -3.32
N ARG A 103 -0.85 -5.95 -2.27
CA ARG A 103 -1.11 -6.74 -1.06
C ARG A 103 -1.14 -5.90 0.19
N CYS A 104 -1.87 -6.38 1.19
CA CYS A 104 -2.18 -5.63 2.38
C CYS A 104 -1.48 -6.16 3.63
N ASN A 105 -0.77 -5.28 4.35
CA ASN A 105 -0.23 -5.58 5.67
C ASN A 105 0.71 -6.79 5.74
N LEU A 106 1.56 -6.99 4.72
CA LEU A 106 2.55 -8.08 4.64
C LEU A 106 1.94 -9.47 4.97
N PRO A 107 0.99 -9.97 4.16
CA PRO A 107 0.38 -11.28 4.39
C PRO A 107 1.37 -12.40 4.01
N PRO A 108 1.34 -13.55 4.70
CA PRO A 108 2.10 -14.72 4.26
C PRO A 108 1.60 -15.16 2.87
N LEU A 109 2.54 -15.48 1.98
CA LEU A 109 2.29 -15.99 0.64
C LEU A 109 2.77 -17.43 0.49
N ASP A 110 3.69 -17.84 1.37
CA ASP A 110 4.32 -19.15 1.38
C ASP A 110 3.52 -20.17 2.23
N ASN A 111 4.11 -21.33 2.49
CA ASN A 111 3.58 -22.33 3.44
C ASN A 111 2.17 -22.86 3.08
N GLY A 112 1.86 -22.98 1.79
CA GLY A 112 0.62 -23.56 1.28
C GLY A 112 -0.45 -22.54 0.89
N TYR A 113 -0.23 -21.24 1.15
CA TYR A 113 -1.17 -20.18 0.72
C TYR A 113 -1.07 -19.86 -0.78
N GLU A 114 0.02 -20.24 -1.45
CA GLU A 114 0.33 -19.86 -2.85
C GLU A 114 -0.82 -20.21 -3.81
N LYS A 115 -1.46 -21.36 -3.60
CA LYS A 115 -2.57 -21.84 -4.43
C LYS A 115 -3.77 -20.89 -4.39
N ASP A 116 -3.98 -20.24 -3.26
CA ASP A 116 -5.16 -19.43 -2.97
C ASP A 116 -4.90 -17.94 -3.19
N VAL A 117 -3.73 -17.46 -2.78
CA VAL A 117 -3.42 -16.03 -2.78
C VAL A 117 -2.38 -15.62 -3.82
N GLY A 118 -1.72 -16.59 -4.48
CA GLY A 118 -0.66 -16.33 -5.44
C GLY A 118 0.62 -15.79 -4.80
N THR A 119 1.65 -15.61 -5.60
CA THR A 119 2.99 -15.16 -5.16
C THR A 119 3.40 -13.81 -5.74
N LYS A 120 2.82 -13.40 -6.87
CA LYS A 120 3.14 -12.11 -7.50
C LYS A 120 2.78 -10.98 -6.55
N THR A 121 3.72 -10.06 -6.38
CA THR A 121 3.56 -8.82 -5.61
C THR A 121 4.31 -7.72 -6.33
N ASN A 122 3.71 -6.54 -6.42
CA ASN A 122 4.37 -5.34 -6.94
C ASN A 122 4.36 -4.21 -5.90
N LEU A 123 3.31 -4.14 -5.10
CA LEU A 123 3.19 -3.23 -3.97
C LEU A 123 2.63 -3.98 -2.77
N VAL A 124 3.24 -3.80 -1.61
CA VAL A 124 2.72 -4.32 -0.35
C VAL A 124 2.73 -3.22 0.71
N THR A 125 1.66 -3.12 1.48
CA THR A 125 1.60 -2.19 2.62
C THR A 125 2.02 -2.89 3.91
N ALA A 126 2.51 -2.14 4.89
CA ALA A 126 2.69 -2.66 6.25
C ALA A 126 1.97 -1.78 7.28
N ASN A 127 1.28 -2.43 8.20
CA ASN A 127 0.67 -1.76 9.36
C ASN A 127 1.58 -1.93 10.57
N LEU A 128 1.78 -0.86 11.35
CA LEU A 128 2.63 -0.88 12.53
C LEU A 128 2.15 -1.79 13.64
N SER A 129 0.84 -2.05 13.74
CA SER A 129 0.34 -3.04 14.70
C SER A 129 0.91 -4.43 14.44
N MET A 130 1.16 -4.79 13.18
CA MET A 130 1.81 -6.05 12.81
C MET A 130 3.30 -6.02 13.15
N LEU A 131 4.00 -4.92 12.84
CA LEU A 131 5.41 -4.73 13.21
C LEU A 131 5.64 -4.81 14.72
N LEU A 132 4.71 -4.25 15.50
CA LEU A 132 4.73 -4.35 16.96
C LEU A 132 4.53 -5.78 17.43
N LYS A 133 3.42 -6.42 17.03
CA LYS A 133 3.02 -7.73 17.53
C LYS A 133 3.99 -8.85 17.12
N LYS A 134 4.50 -8.82 15.89
CA LYS A 134 5.32 -9.91 15.33
C LYS A 134 6.82 -9.68 15.47
N PHE A 135 7.26 -8.41 15.44
CA PHE A 135 8.68 -8.07 15.33
C PHE A 135 9.17 -7.10 16.41
N GLY A 136 8.35 -6.81 17.44
CA GLY A 136 8.74 -5.95 18.55
C GLY A 136 9.22 -4.57 18.09
N VAL A 137 8.58 -4.01 17.06
CA VAL A 137 8.96 -2.75 16.38
C VAL A 137 10.43 -2.68 15.96
N LEU A 138 11.08 -3.83 15.71
CA LEU A 138 12.48 -3.92 15.31
C LEU A 138 13.45 -3.30 16.35
N MET A 139 13.13 -3.37 17.65
CA MET A 139 14.08 -3.01 18.72
C MET A 139 15.14 -4.09 18.97
N GLY A 140 14.87 -5.33 18.57
CA GLY A 140 15.75 -6.48 18.74
C GLY A 140 16.34 -6.99 17.42
N ARG A 141 16.43 -8.31 17.29
CA ARG A 141 16.94 -8.97 16.08
C ARG A 141 16.07 -8.65 14.86
N ARG A 142 16.69 -8.19 13.78
CA ARG A 142 16.02 -7.79 12.53
C ARG A 142 15.88 -8.94 11.52
N HIS A 143 16.69 -9.99 11.64
CA HIS A 143 16.65 -11.16 10.74
C HIS A 143 15.24 -11.75 10.55
N PRO A 144 14.43 -12.03 11.61
CA PRO A 144 13.11 -12.61 11.40
C PRO A 144 12.17 -11.73 10.59
N PHE A 145 12.32 -10.40 10.69
CA PHE A 145 11.56 -9.47 9.87
C PHE A 145 12.03 -9.52 8.41
N ILE A 146 13.33 -9.39 8.15
CA ILE A 146 13.88 -9.41 6.79
C ILE A 146 13.63 -10.75 6.09
N ASP A 147 13.76 -11.87 6.80
CA ASP A 147 13.47 -13.19 6.26
C ASP A 147 12.00 -13.31 5.82
N SER A 148 11.08 -12.71 6.57
CA SER A 148 9.66 -12.65 6.19
C SER A 148 9.37 -11.76 4.98
N LEU A 149 10.29 -10.86 4.60
CA LEU A 149 10.13 -9.99 3.44
C LEU A 149 10.59 -10.64 2.13
N ARG A 150 11.42 -11.69 2.18
CA ARG A 150 12.02 -12.33 0.99
C ARG A 150 10.97 -12.75 -0.05
N GLN A 151 9.79 -13.19 0.42
CA GLN A 151 8.68 -13.60 -0.43
C GLN A 151 8.12 -12.50 -1.34
N TYR A 152 8.41 -11.22 -1.07
CA TYR A 152 7.94 -10.11 -1.90
C TYR A 152 8.94 -9.67 -2.98
N GLY A 153 10.16 -10.24 -3.01
CA GLY A 153 11.17 -9.89 -4.02
C GLY A 153 11.42 -8.37 -4.12
N SER A 154 11.61 -7.86 -5.34
CA SER A 154 11.83 -6.42 -5.59
C SER A 154 10.55 -5.57 -5.58
N SER A 155 9.62 -5.86 -4.66
CA SER A 155 8.36 -5.09 -4.54
C SER A 155 8.56 -3.76 -3.82
N LEU A 156 7.65 -2.83 -4.08
CA LEU A 156 7.53 -1.59 -3.30
C LEU A 156 6.84 -1.88 -1.95
N LEU A 157 7.47 -1.49 -0.85
CA LEU A 157 6.92 -1.56 0.51
C LEU A 157 6.44 -0.18 0.96
N LEU A 158 5.12 0.00 1.06
CA LEU A 158 4.51 1.27 1.40
C LEU A 158 4.17 1.37 2.90
N LEU A 159 4.81 2.33 3.57
CA LEU A 159 4.83 2.49 5.02
C LEU A 159 4.06 3.74 5.48
N PRO A 160 3.19 3.66 6.50
CA PRO A 160 2.44 4.81 7.02
C PRO A 160 3.25 5.54 8.11
N ALA A 161 4.45 6.01 7.77
CA ALA A 161 5.40 6.64 8.70
C ALA A 161 4.87 7.93 9.36
N PHE A 162 3.92 8.60 8.70
CA PHE A 162 3.36 9.88 9.14
C PHE A 162 1.87 9.78 9.54
N ALA A 163 1.37 8.58 9.85
CA ALA A 163 0.02 8.43 10.37
C ALA A 163 -0.08 8.82 11.86
N PHE A 164 0.82 8.29 12.68
CA PHE A 164 0.92 8.60 14.11
C PHE A 164 2.37 8.87 14.49
N GLY A 165 2.58 9.63 15.55
CA GLY A 165 3.91 10.09 15.94
C GLY A 165 4.92 8.98 16.22
N GLY A 166 4.44 7.88 16.81
CA GLY A 166 5.27 6.69 17.06
C GLY A 166 5.70 5.97 15.79
N ASN A 167 5.03 6.22 14.65
CA ASN A 167 5.26 5.45 13.44
C ASN A 167 6.57 5.78 12.76
N THR A 168 6.97 7.05 12.77
CA THR A 168 8.11 7.54 12.00
C THR A 168 9.39 6.79 12.39
N ALA A 169 9.67 6.69 13.69
CA ALA A 169 10.86 6.00 14.18
C ALA A 169 10.84 4.48 13.90
N VAL A 170 9.67 3.86 13.81
CA VAL A 170 9.55 2.42 13.48
C VAL A 170 9.75 2.21 11.99
N CYS A 171 9.15 3.05 11.15
CA CYS A 171 9.33 2.99 9.71
C CYS A 171 10.77 3.30 9.29
N GLN A 172 11.47 4.22 9.98
CA GLN A 172 12.91 4.44 9.78
C GLN A 172 13.73 3.18 10.10
N ARG A 173 13.42 2.47 11.20
CA ARG A 173 14.07 1.19 11.51
C ARG A 173 13.82 0.12 10.44
N VAL A 174 12.64 0.12 9.80
CA VAL A 174 12.35 -0.76 8.66
C VAL A 174 13.24 -0.43 7.47
N VAL A 175 13.41 0.86 7.14
CA VAL A 175 14.32 1.29 6.06
C VAL A 175 15.75 0.85 6.34
N TYR A 176 16.28 1.16 7.53
CA TYR A 176 17.64 0.75 7.91
C TYR A 176 17.81 -0.76 7.89
N ALA A 177 16.80 -1.53 8.32
CA ALA A 177 16.86 -2.99 8.24
C ALA A 177 16.88 -3.50 6.80
N ILE A 178 16.18 -2.85 5.87
CA ILE A 178 16.20 -3.22 4.45
C ILE A 178 17.57 -2.90 3.84
N GLU A 179 18.13 -1.73 4.17
CA GLU A 179 19.46 -1.28 3.71
C GLU A 179 20.59 -2.16 4.27
N ASP A 180 20.64 -2.34 5.59
CA ASP A 180 21.69 -3.11 6.30
C ASP A 180 21.79 -4.56 5.83
N PHE A 181 20.68 -5.12 5.33
CA PHE A 181 20.58 -6.50 4.87
C PHE A 181 20.56 -6.63 3.34
N GLU A 182 20.76 -5.52 2.62
CA GLU A 182 20.77 -5.48 1.14
C GLU A 182 19.53 -6.14 0.53
N SER A 183 18.36 -5.97 1.18
CA SER A 183 17.11 -6.54 0.71
C SER A 183 16.66 -5.84 -0.57
N PRO A 184 16.15 -6.58 -1.58
CA PRO A 184 15.73 -5.99 -2.85
C PRO A 184 14.42 -5.20 -2.76
N LEU A 185 13.73 -5.23 -1.61
CA LEU A 185 12.51 -4.44 -1.40
C LEU A 185 12.81 -2.95 -1.46
N GLU A 186 11.93 -2.18 -2.06
CA GLU A 186 12.03 -0.72 -2.12
C GLU A 186 11.08 -0.09 -1.11
N PRO A 187 11.56 0.45 0.02
CA PRO A 187 10.68 1.10 0.99
C PRO A 187 10.26 2.49 0.50
N ALA A 188 8.99 2.82 0.75
CA ALA A 188 8.43 4.13 0.45
C ALA A 188 7.41 4.54 1.53
N PHE A 189 7.11 5.83 1.62
CA PHE A 189 6.18 6.36 2.63
C PHE A 189 4.90 6.89 1.98
N PHE A 190 3.76 6.61 2.61
CA PHE A 190 2.53 7.31 2.28
C PHE A 190 2.68 8.80 2.56
N ASN A 191 2.17 9.63 1.65
CA ASN A 191 1.99 11.05 1.92
C ASN A 191 0.77 11.26 2.81
N PRO A 192 0.93 11.87 4.01
CA PRO A 192 -0.18 12.03 4.93
C PRO A 192 -1.23 13.03 4.41
N GLN A 193 -0.87 14.01 3.57
CA GLN A 193 -1.84 14.92 2.98
C GLN A 193 -2.77 14.19 2.00
N TYR A 194 -2.22 13.29 1.18
CA TYR A 194 -3.02 12.42 0.33
C TYR A 194 -3.99 11.56 1.13
N LEU A 195 -3.52 10.92 2.22
CA LEU A 195 -4.39 10.11 3.08
C LEU A 195 -5.51 10.92 3.73
N GLN A 196 -5.26 12.19 4.08
CA GLN A 196 -6.29 13.10 4.56
C GLN A 196 -7.32 13.45 3.48
N ASN A 197 -6.88 13.80 2.26
CA ASN A 197 -7.77 14.11 1.14
C ASN A 197 -8.65 12.92 0.78
N LEU A 198 -8.04 11.74 0.76
CA LEU A 198 -8.71 10.47 0.56
C LEU A 198 -9.75 10.18 1.66
N SER A 199 -9.43 10.48 2.92
CA SER A 199 -10.38 10.37 4.04
C SER A 199 -11.62 11.21 3.81
N GLN A 200 -11.42 12.45 3.35
CA GLN A 200 -12.51 13.37 3.05
C GLN A 200 -13.33 12.90 1.86
N PHE A 201 -12.69 12.39 0.81
CA PHE A 201 -13.37 11.78 -0.33
C PHE A 201 -14.27 10.63 0.10
N TRP A 202 -13.78 9.64 0.85
CA TRP A 202 -14.61 8.52 1.28
C TRP A 202 -15.75 8.95 2.21
N ARG A 203 -15.50 9.92 3.11
CA ARG A 203 -16.56 10.52 3.92
C ARG A 203 -17.65 11.19 3.09
N SER A 204 -17.30 11.88 2.00
CA SER A 204 -18.32 12.46 1.10
C SER A 204 -19.11 11.40 0.35
N GLN A 205 -18.57 10.19 0.20
CA GLN A 205 -19.28 9.02 -0.35
C GLN A 205 -20.07 8.23 0.72
N GLY A 206 -20.21 8.76 1.95
CA GLY A 206 -20.97 8.12 3.04
C GLY A 206 -20.18 7.13 3.90
N TRP A 207 -18.86 7.01 3.73
CA TRP A 207 -18.03 6.10 4.51
C TRP A 207 -17.50 6.80 5.76
N VAL A 208 -18.05 6.44 6.93
CA VAL A 208 -17.75 7.11 8.22
C VAL A 208 -16.70 6.38 9.06
N ARG A 209 -16.35 5.12 8.72
CA ARG A 209 -15.38 4.30 9.46
C ARG A 209 -14.09 4.04 8.69
N GLY A 210 -12.99 4.00 9.46
CA GLY A 210 -11.58 3.91 9.07
C GLY A 210 -11.27 3.48 7.64
N ILE A 211 -10.52 4.32 6.93
CA ILE A 211 -9.96 3.98 5.62
C ILE A 211 -9.10 2.73 5.79
N LEU A 212 -9.44 1.67 5.06
CA LEU A 212 -8.52 0.56 4.86
C LEU A 212 -7.29 1.12 4.15
N PHE A 213 -6.16 1.23 4.86
CA PHE A 213 -4.86 1.74 4.35
C PHE A 213 -4.37 1.09 3.04
N CYS A 214 -5.00 -0.02 2.64
CA CYS A 214 -4.62 -0.78 1.46
C CYS A 214 -5.45 -0.49 0.20
N LEU A 215 -6.66 0.06 0.34
CA LEU A 215 -7.58 0.27 -0.78
C LEU A 215 -7.35 1.52 -1.66
N PRO A 216 -6.61 2.58 -1.27
CA PRO A 216 -6.71 3.83 -2.02
C PRO A 216 -5.68 4.02 -3.13
N TYR A 217 -4.52 3.37 -3.03
CA TYR A 217 -3.44 3.45 -4.03
C TYR A 217 -3.76 2.80 -5.41
N PRO A 218 -4.43 1.64 -5.48
CA PRO A 218 -4.64 0.92 -6.74
C PRO A 218 -5.53 1.66 -7.75
N MET A 219 -6.44 2.52 -7.28
CA MET A 219 -7.43 3.17 -8.14
C MET A 219 -6.84 4.25 -9.06
N ILE A 220 -5.61 4.69 -8.82
CA ILE A 220 -4.97 5.72 -9.66
C ILE A 220 -4.35 5.10 -10.93
N HIS A 221 -3.73 3.93 -10.84
CA HIS A 221 -2.90 3.40 -11.93
C HIS A 221 -3.51 2.23 -12.74
N CYS A 222 -4.69 1.73 -12.35
CA CYS A 222 -5.27 0.52 -12.93
C CYS A 222 -6.54 0.80 -13.75
N THR A 223 -6.50 0.60 -15.06
CA THR A 223 -7.62 0.96 -15.95
C THR A 223 -8.83 0.05 -15.86
N SER A 224 -8.70 -1.24 -15.50
CA SER A 224 -9.80 -2.14 -15.89
C SER A 224 -10.33 -3.22 -14.95
N LYS A 225 -9.80 -3.44 -13.75
CA LYS A 225 -10.46 -4.38 -12.81
C LYS A 225 -9.92 -4.23 -11.40
N LEU A 226 -10.75 -3.75 -10.48
CA LEU A 226 -10.54 -3.99 -9.05
C LEU A 226 -11.30 -5.28 -8.73
N ARG A 227 -10.66 -6.45 -8.88
CA ARG A 227 -11.30 -7.71 -8.51
C ARG A 227 -11.11 -7.94 -7.02
N LEU A 228 -12.15 -7.65 -6.26
CA LEU A 228 -12.29 -8.19 -4.90
C LEU A 228 -12.57 -9.69 -5.07
N SER A 229 -11.63 -10.52 -4.67
CA SER A 229 -11.80 -11.98 -4.63
C SER A 229 -12.87 -12.33 -3.61
N ASN A 230 -14.13 -12.44 -4.04
CA ASN A 230 -15.15 -13.14 -3.30
C ASN A 230 -15.01 -14.63 -3.66
N GLY A 231 -14.45 -15.41 -2.75
CA GLY A 231 -14.49 -16.87 -2.82
C GLY A 231 -15.95 -17.33 -2.78
N GLY A 232 -16.45 -17.81 -3.91
CA GLY A 232 -17.75 -18.46 -4.01
C GLY A 232 -17.61 -19.70 -4.87
N GLY A 233 -17.78 -20.88 -4.26
CA GLY A 233 -18.19 -22.09 -4.98
C GLY A 233 -19.66 -22.02 -5.44
#